data_AF-A0A164ULN2-F1
#
_entry.id   AF-A0A164ULN2-F1
#
_cell.length_a   1.000
_cell.length_b   1.000
_cell.length_c   1.000
_cell.angle_alpha   90.00
_cell.angle_beta   90.00
_cell.angle_gamma   90.00
#
_symmetry.space_group_name_H-M   'P 1'
#
loop_
_entity.id
_entity.type
_entity.pdbx_description
1 polymer ?
#
loop_
_entity_poly.entity_id
_entity_poly.type
_entity_poly.pdbx_seq_one_letter_code
_entity_poly.pdbx_strand_id
1 'polypeptide(L)'
;MLRSRSTGGDYTCQLYFDPRADESDTGGYSITDQELRQKLSNLIDANEKIQNASIYSNPLFKWQPITGWCRHEIAIIETKDWWWSFEKNTKCITIQRSKKLESVRDMYQRKKRTTGFGPFTKIMKNETTKGGNITINELINYFWRTDILNKDYNVVNANCQDFAAMVFNRIKSFECQVYFDEAADQHDNDNIADSTSGFYMTVDKALDEVRRCGGSEPFTKNLECYTLRVPFRQHFCSQLCVMKRLLQVFFFLSSFIYGFYRVVRDNYDKSIFETNEYLSLSYDKKFWFVIWIVIPNTILNIIISFVSSCVFFFLISICTFIEWCKLGKNHIVMIFETQEGTYWSLEGALGILRAKNKDVLLNKCHRHPLCIPSLKDKDPEIVVGDLEWKNMNEVMEYLCKKKKNKNSRHLNLLGIKHISSLYNKIKKKQRGEQYIQLVVHV
;
A
#
# COMPACT_ATOMS: atom_id res chain seq x y z
N MET A 1 -21.35 12.30 23.64
CA MET A 1 -21.45 10.93 24.18
C MET A 1 -20.72 9.96 23.27
N LEU A 2 -19.51 9.53 23.65
CA LEU A 2 -18.74 8.52 22.92
C LEU A 2 -19.23 7.14 23.37
N ARG A 3 -19.90 6.40 22.48
CA ARG A 3 -20.21 4.98 22.71
C ARG A 3 -18.90 4.19 22.63
N SER A 4 -18.47 3.57 23.74
CA SER A 4 -17.43 2.55 23.69
C SER A 4 -17.99 1.35 22.93
N ARG A 5 -17.41 1.08 21.75
CA ARG A 5 -17.56 -0.24 21.13
C ARG A 5 -16.62 -1.17 21.89
N SER A 6 -17.11 -2.31 22.36
CA SER A 6 -16.25 -3.32 22.98
C SER A 6 -15.29 -3.86 21.92
N THR A 7 -14.07 -3.37 21.96
CA THR A 7 -12.94 -3.86 21.18
C THR A 7 -12.45 -5.16 21.83
N GLY A 8 -11.90 -6.09 21.05
CA GLY A 8 -11.51 -7.43 21.51
C GLY A 8 -10.29 -7.49 22.45
N GLY A 9 -10.17 -6.57 23.40
CA GLY A 9 -9.13 -6.47 24.43
C GLY A 9 -9.22 -5.14 25.19
N ASP A 10 -8.39 -4.94 26.23
CA ASP A 10 -8.30 -3.70 27.04
C ASP A 10 -7.75 -2.47 26.27
N TYR A 11 -7.91 -2.44 24.94
CA TYR A 11 -7.37 -1.38 24.11
C TYR A 11 -8.23 -0.12 24.27
N THR A 12 -7.63 0.89 24.90
CA THR A 12 -8.31 2.13 25.31
C THR A 12 -8.45 3.15 24.19
N CYS A 13 -7.86 2.89 23.01
CA CYS A 13 -7.69 3.87 21.92
C CYS A 13 -6.96 5.15 22.37
N GLN A 14 -6.23 5.12 23.49
CA GLN A 14 -5.44 6.25 23.97
C GLN A 14 -4.04 6.23 23.35
N LEU A 15 -3.40 7.39 23.37
CA LEU A 15 -2.00 7.57 23.02
C LEU A 15 -1.20 7.97 24.25
N TYR A 16 -0.12 7.25 24.51
CA TYR A 16 0.89 7.64 25.50
C TYR A 16 2.04 8.34 24.79
N PHE A 17 2.39 9.55 25.22
CA PHE A 17 3.51 10.31 24.67
C PHE A 17 4.54 10.65 25.75
N ASP A 18 5.80 10.32 25.49
CA ASP A 18 6.95 10.66 26.35
C ASP A 18 7.99 11.46 25.54
N PRO A 19 8.00 12.79 25.65
CA PRO A 19 8.88 13.63 24.83
C PRO A 19 10.35 13.55 25.23
N ARG A 20 10.68 12.99 26.40
CA ARG A 20 12.03 12.99 27.00
C ARG A 20 12.27 11.70 27.80
N ALA A 21 12.24 10.57 27.11
CA ALA A 21 12.32 9.25 27.73
C ALA A 21 13.68 8.94 28.41
N ASP A 22 14.71 9.78 28.19
CA ASP A 22 16.01 9.73 28.87
C ASP A 22 16.08 10.51 30.18
N GLU A 23 15.06 11.30 30.53
CA GLU A 23 15.02 12.06 31.78
C GLU A 23 14.23 11.31 32.86
N SER A 24 14.57 11.52 34.13
CA SER A 24 13.94 10.80 35.25
C SER A 24 12.51 11.26 35.56
N ASP A 25 12.15 12.53 35.27
CA ASP A 25 11.01 13.18 35.97
C ASP A 25 10.02 13.96 35.07
N THR A 26 10.07 13.79 33.75
CA THR A 26 9.16 14.50 32.83
C THR A 26 7.82 13.81 32.60
N GLY A 27 7.59 12.63 33.22
CA GLY A 27 6.31 11.91 33.27
C GLY A 27 5.56 11.87 31.93
N GLY A 28 5.77 10.82 31.12
CA GLY A 28 4.95 10.65 29.93
C GLY A 28 3.47 10.59 30.29
N TYR A 29 2.61 11.11 29.41
CA TYR A 29 1.21 11.33 29.71
C TYR A 29 0.32 10.75 28.61
N SER A 30 -0.86 10.28 29.02
CA SER A 30 -1.92 9.90 28.08
C SER A 30 -2.57 11.16 27.51
N ILE A 31 -2.72 11.19 26.19
CA ILE A 31 -3.35 12.30 25.45
C ILE A 31 -4.28 11.77 24.38
N THR A 32 -5.20 12.64 23.99
CA THR A 32 -6.01 12.46 22.79
C THR A 32 -5.21 12.78 21.52
N ASP A 33 -5.68 12.30 20.38
CA ASP A 33 -5.09 12.58 19.07
C ASP A 33 -4.95 14.08 18.76
N GLN A 34 -5.95 14.89 19.18
CA GLN A 34 -5.94 16.34 18.94
C GLN A 34 -4.88 17.03 19.78
N GLU A 35 -4.76 16.64 21.06
CA GLU A 35 -3.71 17.15 21.95
C GLU A 35 -2.33 16.72 21.50
N LEU A 36 -2.19 15.50 20.93
CA LEU A 36 -0.93 15.06 20.33
C LEU A 36 -0.46 16.03 19.27
N ARG A 37 -1.32 16.41 18.31
CA ARG A 37 -0.93 17.33 17.25
C ARG A 37 -0.48 18.69 17.79
N GLN A 38 -1.23 19.26 18.73
CA GLN A 38 -0.90 20.55 19.35
C GLN A 38 0.40 20.48 20.16
N LYS A 39 0.60 19.40 20.92
CA LYS A 39 1.81 19.23 21.73
C LYS A 39 3.02 18.96 20.84
N LEU A 40 2.90 18.14 19.80
CA LEU A 40 3.99 17.90 18.86
C LEU A 40 4.33 19.14 18.05
N SER A 41 3.35 19.94 17.61
CA SER A 41 3.65 21.20 16.90
C SER A 41 4.44 22.19 17.76
N ASN A 42 4.31 22.11 19.08
CA ASN A 42 5.05 22.95 20.01
C ASN A 42 6.41 22.35 20.43
N LEU A 43 6.59 21.03 20.30
CA LEU A 43 7.76 20.29 20.80
C LEU A 43 8.74 19.87 19.70
N ILE A 44 8.28 19.76 18.46
CA ILE A 44 9.06 19.31 17.31
C ILE A 44 9.20 20.47 16.35
N ASP A 45 10.39 20.66 15.81
CA ASP A 45 10.56 21.46 14.62
C ASP A 45 9.71 20.83 13.49
N ALA A 46 8.84 21.62 12.86
CA ALA A 46 8.03 21.17 11.73
C ALA A 46 8.87 20.53 10.61
N ASN A 47 10.17 20.86 10.56
CA ASN A 47 11.14 20.38 9.59
C ASN A 47 12.07 19.27 10.12
N GLU A 48 11.76 18.63 11.25
CA GLU A 48 12.57 17.51 11.77
C GLU A 48 12.53 16.31 10.81
N LYS A 49 13.55 16.24 9.93
CA LYS A 49 13.69 15.21 8.89
C LYS A 49 14.10 13.88 9.49
N ILE A 50 13.47 12.82 9.00
CA ILE A 50 13.83 11.45 9.32
C ILE A 50 15.09 11.08 8.53
N GLN A 51 16.12 10.61 9.24
CA GLN A 51 17.38 10.16 8.64
C GLN A 51 17.36 8.66 8.36
N ASN A 52 16.93 7.87 9.34
CA ASN A 52 16.81 6.43 9.24
C ASN A 52 15.57 5.94 9.99
N ALA A 53 15.05 4.78 9.59
CA ALA A 53 14.07 4.04 10.36
C ALA A 53 14.50 2.58 10.46
N SER A 54 14.13 1.92 11.54
CA SER A 54 14.48 0.52 11.80
C SER A 54 13.35 -0.18 12.54
N ILE A 55 13.15 -1.47 12.23
CA ILE A 55 12.29 -2.34 13.02
C ILE A 55 13.15 -3.07 14.03
N TYR A 56 12.75 -2.99 15.29
CA TYR A 56 13.31 -3.80 16.37
C TYR A 56 12.27 -4.79 16.88
N SER A 57 12.73 -5.92 17.41
CA SER A 57 11.86 -6.88 18.09
C SER A 57 12.41 -7.30 19.45
N ASN A 58 11.49 -7.65 20.34
CA ASN A 58 11.78 -8.24 21.64
C ASN A 58 10.82 -9.39 21.96
N PRO A 59 11.20 -10.31 22.86
CA PRO A 59 10.30 -11.35 23.37
C PRO A 59 9.04 -10.76 24.00
N LEU A 60 7.90 -11.41 23.79
CA LEU A 60 6.64 -11.11 24.50
C LEU A 60 6.71 -11.52 25.98
N PHE A 61 7.39 -12.63 26.29
CA PHE A 61 7.50 -13.15 27.65
C PHE A 61 8.95 -13.44 28.03
N LYS A 62 9.27 -13.27 29.33
CA LYS A 62 10.63 -13.50 29.88
C LYS A 62 11.12 -14.94 29.68
N TRP A 63 10.20 -15.91 29.69
CA TRP A 63 10.51 -17.34 29.55
C TRP A 63 10.64 -17.82 28.09
N GLN A 64 10.48 -16.95 27.09
CA GLN A 64 10.54 -17.40 25.69
C GLN A 64 11.96 -17.83 25.32
N PRO A 65 12.16 -19.05 24.81
CA PRO A 65 13.48 -19.54 24.43
C PRO A 65 13.98 -18.94 23.11
N ILE A 66 13.08 -18.52 22.22
CA ILE A 66 13.40 -17.98 20.88
C ILE A 66 12.42 -16.85 20.53
N THR A 67 12.92 -15.77 19.92
CA THR A 67 12.21 -14.56 19.45
C THR A 67 11.42 -14.76 18.14
N GLY A 68 10.94 -15.97 17.88
CA GLY A 68 10.29 -16.35 16.61
C GLY A 68 8.91 -15.72 16.36
N TRP A 69 7.89 -16.54 16.17
CA TRP A 69 6.55 -16.10 15.73
C TRP A 69 5.82 -15.20 16.75
N CYS A 70 6.19 -15.29 18.02
CA CYS A 70 5.57 -14.57 19.13
C CYS A 70 6.49 -13.46 19.65
N ARG A 71 6.70 -12.42 18.85
CA ARG A 71 7.55 -11.27 19.20
C ARG A 71 6.78 -9.97 19.18
N HIS A 72 7.21 -9.05 20.02
CA HIS A 72 6.79 -7.66 19.99
C HIS A 72 7.67 -6.89 19.02
N GLU A 73 7.09 -6.02 18.19
CA GLU A 73 7.82 -5.21 17.22
C GLU A 73 7.61 -3.72 17.45
N ILE A 74 8.69 -2.96 17.25
CA ILE A 74 8.79 -1.53 17.54
C ILE A 74 9.45 -0.86 16.35
N ALA A 75 8.89 0.25 15.89
CA ALA A 75 9.55 1.10 14.91
C ALA A 75 10.40 2.16 15.64
N ILE A 76 11.71 2.16 15.38
CA ILE A 76 12.64 3.16 15.88
C ILE A 76 13.04 4.08 14.74
N ILE A 77 12.98 5.39 14.96
CA ILE A 77 13.28 6.41 13.97
C ILE A 77 14.42 7.28 14.47
N GLU A 78 15.39 7.52 13.59
CA GLU A 78 16.51 8.43 13.80
C GLU A 78 16.25 9.73 13.05
N THR A 79 16.47 10.84 13.72
CA THR A 79 16.49 12.19 13.14
C THR A 79 17.84 12.83 13.48
N LYS A 80 18.08 14.07 13.03
CA LYS A 80 19.35 14.75 13.28
C LYS A 80 19.78 14.76 14.75
N ASP A 81 18.84 15.05 15.64
CA ASP A 81 19.15 15.30 17.06
C ASP A 81 18.39 14.37 18.01
N TRP A 82 17.54 13.47 17.50
CA TRP A 82 16.62 12.69 18.33
C TRP A 82 16.38 11.28 17.79
N TRP A 83 16.15 10.38 18.74
CA TRP A 83 15.61 9.05 18.51
C TRP A 83 14.15 9.00 18.94
N TRP A 84 13.34 8.32 18.14
CA TRP A 84 11.92 8.11 18.41
C TRP A 84 11.58 6.62 18.45
N SER A 85 10.66 6.21 19.30
CA SER A 85 9.99 4.91 19.21
C SER A 85 8.50 5.08 18.94
N PHE A 86 7.97 4.20 18.11
CA PHE A 86 6.55 4.06 17.83
C PHE A 86 6.17 2.60 18.08
N GLU A 87 5.32 2.40 19.08
CA GLU A 87 4.96 1.08 19.58
C GLU A 87 3.44 0.98 19.76
N LYS A 88 2.83 -0.15 19.43
CA LYS A 88 1.41 -0.41 19.71
C LYS A 88 1.28 -1.69 20.51
N ASN A 89 0.52 -1.67 21.59
CA ASN A 89 0.21 -2.87 22.35
C ASN A 89 -1.29 -2.99 22.62
N THR A 90 -1.66 -3.95 23.49
CA THR A 90 -3.05 -4.23 23.84
C THR A 90 -3.75 -3.09 24.58
N LYS A 91 -3.03 -2.08 25.08
CA LYS A 91 -3.60 -0.96 25.84
C LYS A 91 -3.69 0.32 25.03
N CYS A 92 -2.61 0.68 24.33
CA CYS A 92 -2.46 1.99 23.68
C CYS A 92 -1.40 1.98 22.57
N ILE A 93 -1.31 3.08 21.83
CA ILE A 93 -0.12 3.43 21.06
C ILE A 93 0.80 4.27 21.95
N THR A 94 2.09 3.96 21.96
CA THR A 94 3.13 4.67 22.70
C THR A 94 4.11 5.30 21.71
N ILE A 95 4.33 6.60 21.87
CA ILE A 95 5.34 7.36 21.14
C ILE A 95 6.33 7.89 22.17
N GLN A 96 7.62 7.59 22.01
CA GLN A 96 8.67 8.13 22.88
C GLN A 96 9.72 8.85 22.04
N ARG A 97 10.34 9.87 22.62
CA ARG A 97 11.44 10.63 22.03
C ARG A 97 12.58 10.74 23.05
N SER A 98 13.82 10.65 22.59
CA SER A 98 15.00 10.75 23.45
C SER A 98 16.24 11.18 22.69
N LYS A 99 17.23 11.75 23.40
CA LYS A 99 18.58 11.94 22.85
C LYS A 99 19.38 10.64 22.78
N LYS A 100 18.96 9.59 23.49
CA LYS A 100 19.69 8.31 23.58
C LYS A 100 18.88 7.19 22.92
N LEU A 101 19.54 6.42 22.06
CA LEU A 101 18.91 5.28 21.38
C LEU A 101 18.40 4.26 22.40
N GLU A 102 19.18 3.97 23.44
CA GLU A 102 18.87 2.99 24.49
C GLU A 102 17.54 3.33 25.20
N SER A 103 17.28 4.62 25.42
CA SER A 103 16.07 5.10 26.11
C SER A 103 14.79 4.88 25.30
N VAL A 104 14.88 4.74 23.97
CA VAL A 104 13.71 4.41 23.13
C VAL A 104 13.71 2.96 22.65
N ARG A 105 14.88 2.32 22.52
CA ARG A 105 15.05 0.92 22.10
C ARG A 105 14.85 -0.06 23.24
N ASP A 106 15.42 0.22 24.41
CA ASP A 106 15.46 -0.72 25.54
C ASP A 106 14.39 -0.43 26.61
N MET A 107 13.78 0.76 26.57
CA MET A 107 12.80 1.20 27.56
C MET A 107 11.42 1.48 26.94
N TYR A 108 10.39 0.82 27.47
CA TYR A 108 8.98 1.08 27.18
C TYR A 108 8.36 1.83 28.36
N GLN A 109 7.88 3.05 28.14
CA GLN A 109 7.32 3.90 29.20
C GLN A 109 8.23 3.96 30.45
N ARG A 110 9.54 4.17 30.20
CA ARG A 110 10.60 4.23 31.23
C ARG A 110 10.81 2.94 32.02
N LYS A 111 10.24 1.82 31.58
CA LYS A 111 10.49 0.48 32.12
C LYS A 111 11.31 -0.32 31.13
N LYS A 112 12.29 -1.07 31.63
CA LYS A 112 13.11 -1.95 30.79
C LYS A 112 12.22 -2.95 30.06
N ARG A 113 12.37 -3.03 28.74
CA ARG A 113 11.67 -4.01 27.91
C ARG A 113 12.06 -5.43 28.31
N THR A 114 11.16 -6.35 28.07
CA THR A 114 11.39 -7.77 28.31
C THR A 114 12.56 -8.26 27.46
N THR A 115 13.64 -8.67 28.12
CA THR A 115 14.67 -9.55 27.56
C THR A 115 14.41 -10.95 28.08
N GLY A 116 14.53 -11.96 27.22
CA GLY A 116 14.33 -13.35 27.65
C GLY A 116 15.53 -13.91 28.42
N PHE A 117 15.50 -15.21 28.70
CA PHE A 117 16.51 -15.89 29.51
C PHE A 117 17.82 -16.25 28.75
N GLY A 118 17.82 -16.18 27.41
CA GLY A 118 18.95 -16.64 26.57
C GLY A 118 19.63 -15.56 25.73
N PRO A 119 20.85 -15.79 25.20
CA PRO A 119 21.56 -14.84 24.35
C PRO A 119 20.79 -14.48 23.06
N PHE A 120 19.92 -15.38 22.58
CA PHE A 120 19.04 -15.18 21.42
C PHE A 120 17.76 -14.38 21.72
N THR A 121 17.61 -13.90 22.95
CA THR A 121 16.41 -13.17 23.41
C THR A 121 16.68 -11.68 23.67
N LYS A 122 17.86 -11.21 23.23
CA LYS A 122 18.20 -9.78 23.18
C LYS A 122 17.28 -9.07 22.20
N ILE A 123 17.17 -7.76 22.36
CA ILE A 123 16.45 -6.91 21.40
C ILE A 123 17.20 -6.98 20.06
N MET A 124 16.48 -7.38 19.02
CA MET A 124 17.06 -7.59 17.68
C MET A 124 16.64 -6.46 16.76
N LYS A 125 17.59 -5.98 15.94
CA LYS A 125 17.32 -5.08 14.83
C LYS A 125 17.04 -5.92 13.59
N ASN A 126 15.81 -5.89 13.08
CA ASN A 126 15.36 -6.77 12.00
C ASN A 126 15.55 -6.13 10.62
N GLU A 127 15.13 -4.88 10.49
CA GLU A 127 15.14 -4.15 9.21
C GLU A 127 15.61 -2.70 9.41
N THR A 128 16.15 -2.10 8.35
CA THR A 128 16.55 -0.70 8.31
C THR A 128 16.30 -0.11 6.94
N THR A 129 15.85 1.14 6.91
CA THR A 129 15.67 1.91 5.70
C THR A 129 16.16 3.33 5.94
N LYS A 130 16.57 4.01 4.87
CA LYS A 130 16.83 5.45 4.93
C LYS A 130 15.50 6.19 5.05
N GLY A 131 15.52 7.30 5.78
CA GLY A 131 14.38 8.12 6.12
C GLY A 131 13.74 8.88 4.95
N GLY A 132 14.39 8.93 3.79
CA GLY A 132 13.86 9.65 2.63
C GLY A 132 13.63 11.15 2.90
N ASN A 133 12.66 11.74 2.20
CA ASN A 133 12.27 13.15 2.31
C ASN A 133 11.06 13.38 3.25
N ILE A 134 10.83 12.50 4.24
CA ILE A 134 9.71 12.64 5.19
C ILE A 134 10.17 13.28 6.52
N THR A 135 9.33 14.13 7.07
CA THR A 135 9.47 14.70 8.42
C THR A 135 8.65 13.92 9.46
N ILE A 136 9.00 14.05 10.74
CA ILE A 136 8.18 13.49 11.82
C ILE A 136 6.75 14.05 11.77
N ASN A 137 6.58 15.33 11.46
CA ASN A 137 5.27 15.96 11.36
C ASN A 137 4.39 15.31 10.26
N GLU A 138 4.95 15.05 9.08
CA GLU A 138 4.25 14.35 8.00
C GLU A 138 3.86 12.91 8.38
N LEU A 139 4.71 12.20 9.12
CA LEU A 139 4.41 10.86 9.64
C LEU A 139 3.23 10.89 10.64
N ILE A 140 3.21 11.88 11.53
CA ILE A 140 2.13 12.05 12.52
C ILE A 140 0.82 12.46 11.83
N ASN A 141 0.88 13.40 10.87
CA ASN A 141 -0.28 13.77 10.04
C ASN A 141 -0.82 12.55 9.27
N TYR A 142 0.06 11.65 8.84
CA TYR A 142 -0.34 10.37 8.27
C TYR A 142 -1.10 9.49 9.29
N PHE A 143 -0.64 9.34 10.54
CA PHE A 143 -1.38 8.59 11.58
C PHE A 143 -2.77 9.14 11.84
N TRP A 144 -2.90 10.47 11.90
CA TRP A 144 -4.18 11.14 12.07
C TRP A 144 -5.13 10.89 10.91
N ARG A 145 -4.69 11.15 9.68
CA ARG A 145 -5.52 10.91 8.47
C ARG A 145 -5.91 9.46 8.33
N THR A 146 -5.00 8.56 8.72
CA THR A 146 -5.25 7.12 8.67
C THR A 146 -6.04 6.59 9.86
N ASP A 147 -6.41 7.46 10.82
CA ASP A 147 -7.23 7.16 11.98
C ASP A 147 -6.70 5.95 12.75
N ILE A 148 -5.37 5.86 12.89
CA ILE A 148 -4.73 4.63 13.38
C ILE A 148 -5.03 4.35 14.85
N LEU A 149 -5.32 5.41 15.61
CA LEU A 149 -5.57 5.36 17.05
C LEU A 149 -6.90 4.67 17.35
N ASN A 150 -7.88 4.84 16.45
CA ASN A 150 -9.19 4.21 16.51
C ASN A 150 -9.23 2.80 15.88
N LYS A 151 -8.10 2.28 15.37
CA LYS A 151 -8.06 0.89 14.88
C LYS A 151 -7.93 -0.08 16.04
N ASP A 152 -8.89 -0.99 16.14
CA ASP A 152 -8.89 -2.07 17.13
C ASP A 152 -7.58 -2.85 17.13
N TYR A 153 -7.11 -3.19 18.33
CA TYR A 153 -6.01 -4.13 18.46
C TYR A 153 -6.55 -5.55 18.24
N ASN A 154 -6.01 -6.25 17.25
CA ASN A 154 -6.30 -7.66 17.02
C ASN A 154 -4.99 -8.43 17.06
N VAL A 155 -4.88 -9.39 17.97
CA VAL A 155 -3.65 -10.18 18.20
C VAL A 155 -3.14 -10.85 16.91
N VAL A 156 -4.03 -11.22 16.00
CA VAL A 156 -3.70 -11.97 14.77
C VAL A 156 -3.45 -11.05 13.56
N ASN A 157 -4.20 -9.95 13.41
CA ASN A 157 -4.29 -9.21 12.14
C ASN A 157 -4.16 -7.67 12.26
N ALA A 158 -4.06 -7.12 13.47
CA ALA A 158 -3.87 -5.69 13.71
C ALA A 158 -3.09 -5.48 15.01
N ASN A 159 -1.90 -6.09 15.08
CA ASN A 159 -1.09 -6.14 16.29
C ASN A 159 0.12 -5.17 16.22
N CYS A 160 1.05 -5.31 17.16
CA CYS A 160 2.29 -4.54 17.21
C CYS A 160 3.16 -4.64 15.93
N GLN A 161 3.21 -5.82 15.30
CA GLN A 161 3.98 -6.08 14.08
C GLN A 161 3.37 -5.32 12.90
N ASP A 162 2.05 -5.41 12.73
CA ASP A 162 1.35 -4.66 11.68
C ASP A 162 1.54 -3.14 11.83
N PHE A 163 1.48 -2.65 13.07
CA PHE A 163 1.69 -1.24 13.36
C PHE A 163 3.13 -0.81 13.03
N ALA A 164 4.13 -1.53 13.55
CA ALA A 164 5.54 -1.21 13.32
C ALA A 164 5.90 -1.28 11.83
N ALA A 165 5.47 -2.34 11.13
CA ALA A 165 5.64 -2.49 9.69
C ALA A 165 4.95 -1.34 8.93
N MET A 166 3.78 -0.89 9.35
CA MET A 166 3.12 0.25 8.72
C MET A 166 3.90 1.57 8.89
N VAL A 167 4.44 1.84 10.08
CA VAL A 167 5.30 3.02 10.32
C VAL A 167 6.54 2.95 9.43
N PHE A 168 7.23 1.81 9.45
CA PHE A 168 8.45 1.61 8.67
C PHE A 168 8.21 1.69 7.16
N ASN A 169 7.15 1.03 6.67
CA ASN A 169 6.79 1.09 5.26
C ASN A 169 6.41 2.50 4.83
N ARG A 170 5.72 3.28 5.67
CA ARG A 170 5.41 4.69 5.34
C ARG A 170 6.67 5.51 5.09
N ILE A 171 7.75 5.23 5.82
CA ILE A 171 9.05 5.92 5.67
C ILE A 171 9.80 5.34 4.47
N LYS A 172 9.84 4.01 4.34
CA LYS A 172 10.52 3.28 3.25
C LYS A 172 9.94 3.63 1.88
N SER A 173 8.63 3.72 1.77
CA SER A 173 7.89 3.90 0.52
C SER A 173 7.23 5.28 0.45
N PHE A 174 7.87 6.32 0.98
CA PHE A 174 7.37 7.70 0.93
C PHE A 174 7.39 8.31 -0.49
N GLU A 175 7.18 7.50 -1.52
CA GLU A 175 7.08 7.89 -2.92
C GLU A 175 5.63 8.20 -3.35
N CYS A 176 4.66 8.24 -2.43
CA CYS A 176 3.33 8.77 -2.75
C CYS A 176 3.41 10.29 -2.97
N GLN A 177 3.87 10.66 -4.16
CA GLN A 177 3.84 12.01 -4.67
C GLN A 177 2.46 12.28 -5.27
N VAL A 178 1.94 13.46 -4.95
CA VAL A 178 0.75 14.04 -5.56
C VAL A 178 1.26 15.00 -6.61
N TYR A 179 0.77 14.87 -7.84
CA TYR A 179 0.98 15.89 -8.86
C TYR A 179 0.03 17.04 -8.55
N PHE A 180 0.57 18.22 -8.30
CA PHE A 180 -0.20 19.43 -8.02
C PHE A 180 0.23 20.56 -8.95
N ASP A 181 -0.72 21.12 -9.69
CA ASP A 181 -0.52 22.27 -10.59
C ASP A 181 -1.56 23.35 -10.26
N GLU A 182 -1.11 24.45 -9.64
CA GLU A 182 -1.97 25.58 -9.23
C GLU A 182 -2.53 26.37 -10.42
N ALA A 183 -1.81 26.37 -11.54
CA ALA A 183 -2.04 27.26 -12.67
C ALA A 183 -1.92 26.48 -13.96
N ALA A 184 -2.76 25.44 -14.07
CA ALA A 184 -2.68 24.48 -15.15
C ALA A 184 -2.95 25.11 -16.53
N ASP A 185 -3.55 26.29 -16.59
CA ASP A 185 -3.76 27.09 -17.79
C ASP A 185 -2.62 28.03 -18.18
N GLN A 186 -1.61 28.22 -17.33
CA GLN A 186 -0.51 29.17 -17.60
C GLN A 186 0.71 28.54 -18.29
N HIS A 187 0.70 27.22 -18.48
CA HIS A 187 1.81 26.50 -19.11
C HIS A 187 1.52 26.21 -20.58
N ASP A 188 1.89 27.16 -21.44
CA ASP A 188 1.84 27.01 -22.90
C ASP A 188 3.01 26.15 -23.39
N ASN A 189 2.73 24.94 -23.90
CA ASN A 189 3.52 24.10 -24.82
C ASN A 189 5.04 23.86 -24.60
N ASP A 190 5.67 24.37 -23.55
CA ASP A 190 7.10 24.19 -23.35
C ASP A 190 7.40 22.77 -22.86
N ASN A 191 8.28 22.08 -23.60
CA ASN A 191 8.89 20.77 -23.33
C ASN A 191 8.82 20.33 -21.85
N ILE A 192 7.66 19.79 -21.45
CA ILE A 192 7.31 19.40 -20.06
C ILE A 192 8.24 18.30 -19.53
N ALA A 193 9.00 17.64 -20.41
CA ALA A 193 9.89 16.56 -20.03
C ALA A 193 10.99 16.98 -19.02
N ASP A 194 11.43 18.24 -18.99
CA ASP A 194 12.59 18.66 -18.18
C ASP A 194 12.25 19.34 -16.83
N SER A 195 11.01 19.82 -16.62
CA SER A 195 10.65 20.58 -15.40
C SER A 195 9.63 19.90 -14.47
N THR A 196 9.20 18.68 -14.80
CA THR A 196 8.14 17.95 -14.05
C THR A 196 8.45 17.70 -12.57
N SER A 197 9.71 17.78 -12.13
CA SER A 197 10.08 17.58 -10.72
C SER A 197 9.45 18.59 -9.75
N GLY A 198 9.06 19.79 -10.23
CA GLY A 198 8.48 20.85 -9.39
C GLY A 198 7.02 20.63 -8.97
N PHE A 199 6.25 19.84 -9.74
CA PHE A 199 4.81 19.64 -9.52
C PHE A 199 4.49 18.45 -8.63
N TYR A 200 5.42 17.50 -8.51
CA TYR A 200 5.25 16.35 -7.63
C TYR A 200 5.66 16.71 -6.20
N MET A 201 4.73 16.55 -5.27
CA MET A 201 4.94 16.89 -3.87
C MET A 201 4.31 15.88 -2.92
N THR A 202 4.64 15.97 -1.63
CA THR A 202 4.05 15.10 -0.62
C THR A 202 2.55 15.40 -0.48
N VAL A 203 1.76 14.42 -0.03
CA VAL A 203 0.31 14.64 0.18
C VAL A 203 0.05 15.80 1.15
N ASP A 204 0.88 15.94 2.19
CA ASP A 204 0.74 17.05 3.15
C ASP A 204 1.03 18.39 2.49
N LYS A 205 2.11 18.49 1.72
CA LYS A 205 2.42 19.70 0.95
C LYS A 205 1.31 20.03 -0.04
N ALA A 206 0.78 19.04 -0.78
CA ALA A 206 -0.34 19.25 -1.69
C ALA A 206 -1.60 19.76 -0.97
N LEU A 207 -1.89 19.28 0.24
CA LEU A 207 -3.01 19.79 1.04
C LEU A 207 -2.80 21.26 1.45
N ASP A 208 -1.57 21.63 1.81
CA ASP A 208 -1.24 23.00 2.17
C ASP A 208 -1.29 23.92 0.95
N GLU A 209 -0.85 23.46 -0.22
CA GLU A 209 -1.00 24.20 -1.48
C GLU A 209 -2.48 24.33 -1.87
N VAL A 210 -3.30 23.28 -1.77
CA VAL A 210 -4.76 23.39 -2.00
C VAL A 210 -5.36 24.48 -1.12
N ARG A 211 -5.01 24.54 0.17
CA ARG A 211 -5.51 25.59 1.07
C ARG A 211 -5.03 26.97 0.67
N ARG A 212 -3.75 27.11 0.31
CA ARG A 212 -3.15 28.38 -0.12
C ARG A 212 -3.79 28.90 -1.41
N CYS A 213 -4.05 28.03 -2.37
CA CYS A 213 -4.50 28.36 -3.71
C CYS A 213 -6.04 28.50 -3.82
N GLY A 214 -6.73 28.78 -2.72
CA GLY A 214 -8.19 28.99 -2.75
C GLY A 214 -9.03 27.72 -2.58
N GLY A 215 -8.52 26.69 -1.92
CA GLY A 215 -9.30 25.48 -1.62
C GLY A 215 -10.54 25.71 -0.75
N SER A 216 -10.70 26.91 -0.17
CA SER A 216 -11.90 27.37 0.53
C SER A 216 -12.97 27.99 -0.38
N GLU A 217 -12.63 28.29 -1.64
CA GLU A 217 -13.56 28.84 -2.63
C GLU A 217 -14.79 27.94 -2.75
N PRO A 218 -16.01 28.47 -2.58
CA PRO A 218 -17.22 27.67 -2.63
C PRO A 218 -17.45 27.15 -4.04
N PHE A 219 -17.87 25.89 -4.15
CA PHE A 219 -18.23 25.30 -5.42
C PHE A 219 -19.55 25.87 -5.97
N THR A 220 -19.70 25.86 -7.30
CA THR A 220 -21.01 25.95 -7.93
C THR A 220 -21.76 24.63 -7.71
N LYS A 221 -23.06 24.59 -8.02
CA LYS A 221 -23.89 23.42 -7.72
C LYS A 221 -23.51 22.16 -8.54
N ASN A 222 -22.71 22.31 -9.58
CA ASN A 222 -22.47 21.26 -10.57
C ASN A 222 -21.09 20.62 -10.37
N LEU A 223 -21.06 19.34 -10.02
CA LEU A 223 -19.88 18.48 -10.13
C LEU A 223 -19.95 17.69 -11.43
N GLU A 224 -18.90 17.78 -12.24
CA GLU A 224 -18.80 17.00 -13.48
C GLU A 224 -17.79 15.86 -13.31
N CYS A 225 -18.24 14.63 -13.57
CA CYS A 225 -17.35 13.48 -13.59
C CYS A 225 -17.18 12.96 -15.02
N TYR A 226 -15.93 12.78 -15.43
CA TYR A 226 -15.54 12.23 -16.71
C TYR A 226 -14.90 10.86 -16.52
N THR A 227 -15.30 9.91 -17.35
CA THR A 227 -14.67 8.60 -17.42
C THR A 227 -13.80 8.54 -18.68
N LEU A 228 -12.49 8.65 -18.49
CA LEU A 228 -11.50 8.52 -19.55
C LEU A 228 -11.12 7.04 -19.70
N ARG A 229 -11.24 6.53 -20.93
CA ARG A 229 -10.81 5.18 -21.25
C ARG A 229 -9.31 5.19 -21.55
N VAL A 230 -8.51 4.64 -20.65
CA VAL A 230 -7.08 4.45 -20.91
C VAL A 230 -6.95 3.40 -22.03
N PRO A 231 -6.32 3.71 -23.18
CA PRO A 231 -6.24 2.75 -24.26
C PRO A 231 -5.38 1.55 -23.85
N PHE A 232 -5.92 0.39 -24.17
CA PHE A 232 -5.38 -0.93 -23.85
C PHE A 232 -3.90 -1.11 -24.25
N ARG A 233 -3.45 -0.42 -25.30
CA ARG A 233 -2.16 -0.64 -25.97
C ARG A 233 -0.92 -0.40 -25.09
N GLN A 234 -0.89 0.66 -24.26
CA GLN A 234 0.28 0.96 -23.40
C GLN A 234 0.41 -0.02 -22.24
N HIS A 235 -0.71 -0.39 -21.60
CA HIS A 235 -0.68 -1.34 -20.50
C HIS A 235 -0.37 -2.76 -20.97
N PHE A 236 -0.87 -3.14 -22.15
CA PHE A 236 -0.61 -4.43 -22.77
C PHE A 236 0.88 -4.66 -23.06
N CYS A 237 1.63 -3.66 -23.52
CA CYS A 237 3.07 -3.79 -23.81
C CYS A 237 3.92 -4.08 -22.55
N SER A 238 3.63 -3.42 -21.43
CA SER A 238 4.36 -3.66 -20.17
C SER A 238 4.11 -5.07 -19.62
N GLN A 239 2.88 -5.57 -19.73
CA GLN A 239 2.49 -6.89 -19.22
C GLN A 239 2.87 -8.02 -20.18
N LEU A 240 2.88 -7.79 -21.49
CA LEU A 240 3.48 -8.70 -22.47
C LEU A 240 4.95 -8.96 -22.15
N CYS A 241 5.70 -7.97 -21.66
CA CYS A 241 7.07 -8.20 -21.22
C CYS A 241 7.14 -9.13 -19.99
N VAL A 242 6.25 -8.98 -19.01
CA VAL A 242 6.18 -9.86 -17.85
C VAL A 242 5.77 -11.27 -18.26
N MET A 243 4.73 -11.41 -19.09
CA MET A 243 4.30 -12.71 -19.64
C MET A 243 5.40 -13.37 -20.47
N LYS A 244 6.14 -12.61 -21.29
CA LYS A 244 7.27 -13.12 -22.07
C LYS A 244 8.38 -13.64 -21.16
N ARG A 245 8.68 -12.95 -20.05
CA ARG A 245 9.66 -13.42 -19.05
C ARG A 245 9.19 -14.67 -18.32
N LEU A 246 7.91 -14.73 -17.92
CA LEU A 246 7.34 -15.94 -17.31
C LEU A 246 7.34 -17.13 -18.27
N LEU A 247 7.00 -16.89 -19.54
CA LEU A 247 7.05 -17.90 -20.58
C LEU A 247 8.49 -18.38 -20.83
N GLN A 248 9.47 -17.48 -20.81
CA GLN A 248 10.88 -17.86 -20.88
C GLN A 248 11.32 -18.73 -19.70
N VAL A 249 10.99 -18.35 -18.46
CA VAL A 249 11.29 -19.16 -17.27
C VAL A 249 10.65 -20.54 -17.40
N PHE A 250 9.42 -20.60 -17.90
CA PHE A 250 8.73 -21.86 -18.17
C PHE A 250 9.47 -22.73 -19.20
N PHE A 251 9.87 -22.16 -20.35
CA PHE A 251 10.65 -22.87 -21.37
C PHE A 251 12.02 -23.36 -20.85
N PHE A 252 12.67 -22.60 -19.98
CA PHE A 252 13.91 -23.01 -19.33
C PHE A 252 13.69 -24.18 -18.38
N LEU A 253 12.66 -24.12 -17.53
CA LEU A 253 12.33 -25.21 -16.61
C LEU A 253 11.94 -26.49 -17.37
N SER A 254 11.12 -26.38 -18.41
CA SER A 254 10.70 -27.53 -19.22
C SER A 254 11.89 -28.18 -19.93
N SER A 255 12.80 -27.37 -20.48
CA SER A 255 14.01 -27.86 -21.13
C SER A 255 14.97 -28.52 -20.15
N PHE A 256 15.11 -27.96 -18.93
CA PHE A 256 15.92 -28.53 -17.86
C PHE A 256 15.36 -29.88 -17.40
N ILE A 257 14.05 -29.98 -17.17
CA ILE A 257 13.37 -31.23 -16.79
C ILE A 257 13.50 -32.27 -17.90
N TYR A 258 13.32 -31.88 -19.17
CA TYR A 258 13.50 -32.78 -20.30
C TYR A 258 14.96 -33.26 -20.43
N GLY A 259 15.93 -32.37 -20.23
CA GLY A 259 17.35 -32.71 -20.21
C GLY A 259 17.68 -33.71 -19.10
N PHE A 260 17.17 -33.48 -17.89
CA PHE A 260 17.31 -34.38 -16.75
C PHE A 260 16.68 -35.75 -17.05
N TYR A 261 15.46 -35.78 -17.58
CA TYR A 261 14.79 -37.00 -18.02
C TYR A 261 15.63 -37.77 -19.05
N ARG A 262 16.20 -37.07 -20.04
CA ARG A 262 17.05 -37.69 -21.06
C ARG A 262 18.31 -38.31 -20.47
N VAL A 263 19.00 -37.60 -19.55
CA VAL A 263 20.19 -38.13 -18.86
C VAL A 263 19.85 -39.37 -18.03
N VAL A 264 18.73 -39.34 -17.31
CA VAL A 264 18.27 -40.51 -16.54
C VAL A 264 17.98 -41.69 -17.47
N ARG A 265 17.29 -41.47 -18.59
CA ARG A 265 16.97 -42.50 -19.58
C ARG A 265 18.23 -43.07 -20.25
N ASP A 266 19.13 -42.22 -20.72
CA ASP A 266 20.33 -42.67 -21.44
C ASP A 266 21.29 -43.45 -20.50
N ASN A 267 21.34 -43.09 -19.20
CA ASN A 267 22.06 -43.87 -18.19
C ASN A 267 21.35 -45.19 -17.86
N TYR A 268 20.01 -45.20 -17.87
CA TYR A 268 19.20 -46.40 -17.69
C TYR A 268 19.46 -47.42 -18.81
N ASP A 269 19.44 -46.97 -20.08
CA ASP A 269 19.69 -47.83 -21.25
C ASP A 269 21.12 -48.42 -21.24
N LYS A 270 22.13 -47.64 -20.84
CA LYS A 270 23.50 -48.15 -20.63
C LYS A 270 23.57 -49.22 -19.54
N SER A 271 22.90 -49.00 -18.42
CA SER A 271 22.90 -49.97 -17.31
C SER A 271 22.24 -51.30 -17.68
N ILE A 272 21.20 -51.29 -18.53
CA ILE A 272 20.52 -52.49 -19.05
C ILE A 272 21.44 -53.29 -19.99
N PHE A 273 22.26 -52.59 -20.78
CA PHE A 273 23.20 -53.24 -21.69
C PHE A 273 24.35 -53.92 -20.93
N GLU A 274 24.89 -53.28 -19.88
CA GLU A 274 25.99 -53.83 -19.08
C GLU A 274 25.55 -54.94 -18.10
N THR A 275 24.29 -54.92 -17.63
CA THR A 275 23.77 -55.97 -16.72
C THR A 275 23.30 -57.25 -17.43
N ASN A 276 22.98 -57.19 -18.72
CA ASN A 276 22.62 -58.39 -19.51
C ASN A 276 23.81 -59.33 -19.77
N GLU A 277 25.05 -58.88 -19.59
CA GLU A 277 26.24 -59.73 -19.77
C GLU A 277 26.61 -60.52 -18.49
N TYR A 278 26.04 -60.18 -17.32
CA TYR A 278 26.44 -60.75 -16.02
C TYR A 278 25.36 -61.55 -15.26
N LEU A 279 24.11 -61.58 -15.72
CA LEU A 279 23.00 -62.22 -15.00
C LEU A 279 22.67 -63.64 -15.52
N SER A 280 23.59 -64.59 -15.28
CA SER A 280 23.32 -66.04 -15.36
C SER A 280 23.20 -66.71 -13.99
N LEU A 281 23.10 -65.96 -12.89
CA LEU A 281 22.96 -66.53 -11.55
C LEU A 281 21.69 -66.04 -10.85
N SER A 282 20.84 -67.03 -10.60
CA SER A 282 19.65 -67.06 -9.77
C SER A 282 19.82 -66.29 -8.45
N TYR A 283 19.47 -65.01 -8.43
CA TYR A 283 18.68 -64.39 -7.36
C TYR A 283 18.00 -63.14 -7.90
N ASP A 284 16.68 -63.13 -7.73
CA ASP A 284 15.84 -61.94 -7.67
C ASP A 284 15.34 -61.25 -8.96
N LYS A 285 14.74 -62.04 -9.86
CA LYS A 285 13.87 -61.53 -10.94
C LYS A 285 12.70 -60.67 -10.42
N LYS A 286 12.28 -60.84 -9.15
CA LYS A 286 11.20 -60.03 -8.53
C LYS A 286 11.70 -58.64 -8.14
N PHE A 287 12.90 -58.51 -7.60
CA PHE A 287 13.51 -57.22 -7.26
C PHE A 287 13.68 -56.32 -8.51
N TRP A 288 14.22 -56.87 -9.59
CA TRP A 288 14.37 -56.13 -10.84
C TRP A 288 13.03 -55.78 -11.51
N PHE A 289 12.02 -56.64 -11.39
CA PHE A 289 10.66 -56.38 -11.89
C PHE A 289 9.97 -55.24 -11.11
N VAL A 290 10.15 -55.16 -9.80
CA VAL A 290 9.65 -54.04 -8.97
C VAL A 290 10.34 -52.73 -9.34
N ILE A 291 11.66 -52.73 -9.54
CA ILE A 291 12.40 -51.55 -10.03
C ILE A 291 11.92 -51.13 -11.42
N TRP A 292 11.70 -52.10 -12.33
CA TRP A 292 11.24 -51.86 -13.70
C TRP A 292 9.81 -51.31 -13.82
N ILE A 293 8.91 -51.62 -12.88
CA ILE A 293 7.53 -51.13 -12.93
C ILE A 293 7.33 -49.89 -12.07
N VAL A 294 7.95 -49.83 -10.89
CA VAL A 294 7.72 -48.76 -9.92
C VAL A 294 8.43 -47.48 -10.32
N ILE A 295 9.65 -47.54 -10.86
CA ILE A 295 10.40 -46.33 -11.23
C ILE A 295 9.76 -45.60 -12.43
N PRO A 296 9.39 -46.25 -13.55
CA PRO A 296 8.75 -45.57 -14.66
C PRO A 296 7.38 -45.00 -14.31
N ASN A 297 6.58 -45.72 -13.51
CA ASN A 297 5.29 -45.20 -13.05
C ASN A 297 5.45 -44.01 -12.11
N THR A 298 6.46 -44.02 -11.23
CA THR A 298 6.72 -42.88 -10.34
C THR A 298 7.19 -41.67 -11.12
N ILE A 299 8.10 -41.85 -12.08
CA ILE A 299 8.58 -40.77 -12.97
C ILE A 299 7.44 -40.22 -13.83
N LEU A 300 6.61 -41.10 -14.42
CA LEU A 300 5.46 -40.70 -15.22
C LEU A 300 4.44 -39.91 -14.37
N ASN A 301 4.17 -40.34 -13.14
CA ASN A 301 3.30 -39.63 -12.22
C ASN A 301 3.87 -38.26 -11.83
N ILE A 302 5.18 -38.14 -11.64
CA ILE A 302 5.85 -36.86 -11.39
C ILE A 302 5.72 -35.93 -12.61
N ILE A 303 5.92 -36.44 -13.83
CA ILE A 303 5.78 -35.68 -15.07
C ILE A 303 4.33 -35.22 -15.25
N ILE A 304 3.35 -36.11 -15.08
CA ILE A 304 1.92 -35.78 -15.17
C ILE A 304 1.54 -34.73 -14.11
N SER A 305 1.99 -34.90 -12.86
CA SER A 305 1.74 -33.94 -11.78
C SER A 305 2.35 -32.57 -12.07
N PHE A 306 3.57 -32.54 -12.63
CA PHE A 306 4.24 -31.31 -13.03
C PHE A 306 3.50 -30.62 -14.19
N VAL A 307 3.19 -31.33 -15.27
CA VAL A 307 2.45 -30.80 -16.43
C VAL A 307 1.07 -30.28 -16.00
N SER A 308 0.35 -31.04 -15.15
CA SER A 308 -0.94 -30.63 -14.61
C SER A 308 -0.83 -29.35 -13.78
N SER A 309 0.18 -29.24 -12.92
CA SER A 309 0.45 -28.04 -12.13
C SER A 309 0.74 -26.84 -13.03
N CYS A 310 1.56 -27.02 -14.07
CA CYS A 310 1.88 -25.96 -15.03
C CYS A 310 0.66 -25.46 -15.81
N VAL A 311 -0.19 -26.37 -16.29
CA VAL A 311 -1.45 -26.02 -16.96
C VAL A 311 -2.36 -25.26 -16.00
N PHE A 312 -2.46 -25.70 -14.74
CA PHE A 312 -3.25 -25.02 -13.71
C PHE A 312 -2.76 -23.59 -13.46
N PHE A 313 -1.46 -23.36 -13.28
CA PHE A 313 -0.90 -22.02 -13.09
C PHE A 313 -1.06 -21.13 -14.33
N PHE A 314 -0.96 -21.71 -15.53
CA PHE A 314 -1.21 -20.99 -16.78
C PHE A 314 -2.67 -20.54 -16.88
N LEU A 315 -3.63 -21.41 -16.56
CA LEU A 315 -5.05 -21.09 -16.53
C LEU A 315 -5.38 -20.03 -15.47
N ILE A 316 -4.80 -20.10 -14.26
CA ILE A 316 -4.93 -19.04 -13.25
C ILE A 316 -4.38 -17.72 -13.78
N SER A 317 -3.24 -17.75 -14.46
CA SER A 317 -2.63 -16.55 -15.05
C SER A 317 -3.52 -15.95 -16.15
N ILE A 318 -4.14 -16.77 -17.00
CA ILE A 318 -5.13 -16.31 -17.99
C ILE A 318 -6.37 -15.74 -17.31
N CYS A 319 -6.95 -16.44 -16.33
CA CYS A 319 -8.16 -15.97 -15.64
C CYS A 319 -7.91 -14.66 -14.91
N THR A 320 -6.78 -14.52 -14.21
CA THR A 320 -6.39 -13.27 -13.56
C THR A 320 -6.11 -12.16 -14.58
N PHE A 321 -5.53 -12.49 -15.74
CA PHE A 321 -5.36 -11.55 -16.84
C PHE A 321 -6.69 -11.11 -17.46
N ILE A 322 -7.65 -12.02 -17.65
CA ILE A 322 -8.99 -11.70 -18.18
C ILE A 322 -9.78 -10.84 -17.19
N GLU A 323 -9.80 -11.21 -15.90
CA GLU A 323 -10.37 -10.38 -14.84
C GLU A 323 -9.71 -8.99 -14.81
N TRP A 324 -8.39 -8.93 -14.95
CA TRP A 324 -7.67 -7.66 -15.00
C TRP A 324 -7.97 -6.84 -16.26
N CYS A 325 -8.13 -7.48 -17.42
CA CYS A 325 -8.58 -6.83 -18.66
C CYS A 325 -10.01 -6.29 -18.55
N LYS A 326 -10.91 -7.04 -17.90
CA LYS A 326 -12.26 -6.58 -17.56
C LYS A 326 -12.23 -5.41 -16.57
N LEU A 327 -11.22 -5.37 -15.70
CA LEU A 327 -10.95 -4.26 -14.79
C LEU A 327 -10.24 -3.08 -15.46
N GLY A 328 -10.16 -3.02 -16.80
CA GLY A 328 -9.64 -1.87 -17.55
C GLY A 328 -10.08 -0.58 -16.87
N LYS A 329 -9.15 0.03 -16.14
CA LYS A 329 -9.52 1.03 -15.13
C LYS A 329 -9.91 2.28 -15.89
N ASN A 330 -11.20 2.55 -15.88
CA ASN A 330 -11.74 3.87 -16.17
C ASN A 330 -10.96 4.86 -15.31
N HIS A 331 -10.20 5.72 -15.96
CA HIS A 331 -9.56 6.84 -15.29
C HIS A 331 -10.67 7.87 -15.07
N ILE A 332 -10.97 8.15 -13.81
CA ILE A 332 -12.04 9.06 -13.46
C ILE A 332 -11.40 10.41 -13.16
N VAL A 333 -11.90 11.43 -13.85
CA VAL A 333 -11.57 12.85 -13.62
C VAL A 333 -12.81 13.51 -13.05
N MET A 334 -12.66 14.20 -11.93
CA MET A 334 -13.73 15.01 -11.33
C MET A 334 -13.37 16.48 -11.47
N ILE A 335 -14.26 17.26 -12.06
CA ILE A 335 -14.11 18.71 -12.21
C ILE A 335 -15.11 19.41 -11.31
N PHE A 336 -14.58 20.27 -10.44
CA PHE A 336 -15.34 21.13 -9.55
C PHE A 336 -15.18 22.56 -10.04
N GLU A 337 -16.28 23.21 -10.39
CA GLU A 337 -16.31 24.64 -10.69
C GLU A 337 -16.55 25.43 -9.39
N THR A 338 -15.86 26.56 -9.24
CA THR A 338 -16.03 27.47 -8.10
C THR A 338 -16.89 28.67 -8.47
N GLN A 339 -17.47 29.33 -7.47
CA GLN A 339 -18.23 30.56 -7.68
C GLN A 339 -17.36 31.72 -8.20
N GLU A 340 -16.03 31.59 -8.12
CA GLU A 340 -15.07 32.57 -8.66
C GLU A 340 -14.73 32.30 -10.13
N GLY A 341 -15.35 31.30 -10.77
CA GLY A 341 -15.07 30.93 -12.15
C GLY A 341 -13.74 30.20 -12.33
N THR A 342 -13.20 29.61 -11.26
CA THR A 342 -12.05 28.71 -11.32
C THR A 342 -12.52 27.26 -11.32
N TYR A 343 -11.65 26.37 -11.76
CA TYR A 343 -11.93 24.95 -11.85
C TYR A 343 -10.84 24.15 -11.14
N TRP A 344 -11.26 23.14 -10.40
CA TRP A 344 -10.40 22.14 -9.78
C TRP A 344 -10.62 20.79 -10.44
N SER A 345 -9.54 20.11 -10.83
CA SER A 345 -9.58 18.72 -11.29
C SER A 345 -8.98 17.80 -10.24
N LEU A 346 -9.64 16.67 -9.99
CA LEU A 346 -9.13 15.57 -9.19
C LEU A 346 -9.08 14.28 -10.02
N GLU A 347 -7.89 13.71 -10.12
CA GLU A 347 -7.60 12.55 -10.95
C GLU A 347 -7.27 11.29 -10.14
N GLY A 348 -7.70 10.13 -10.65
CA GLY A 348 -7.45 8.81 -10.05
C GLY A 348 -5.99 8.52 -9.68
N ALA A 349 -5.04 9.17 -10.36
CA ALA A 349 -3.60 8.95 -10.23
C ALA A 349 -2.90 9.91 -9.25
N LEU A 350 -3.64 10.58 -8.35
CA LEU A 350 -3.10 11.61 -7.43
C LEU A 350 -2.79 12.94 -8.13
N GLY A 351 -3.50 13.27 -9.20
CA GLY A 351 -3.43 14.57 -9.84
C GLY A 351 -4.45 15.53 -9.21
N ILE A 352 -3.98 16.71 -8.79
CA ILE A 352 -4.80 17.84 -8.38
C ILE A 352 -4.40 19.02 -9.26
N LEU A 353 -5.32 19.51 -10.07
CA LEU A 353 -5.06 20.63 -10.96
C LEU A 353 -6.02 21.76 -10.65
N ARG A 354 -5.58 23.00 -10.84
CA ARG A 354 -6.43 24.19 -10.80
C ARG A 354 -6.20 25.01 -12.06
N ALA A 355 -7.26 25.56 -12.63
CA ALA A 355 -7.18 26.47 -13.79
C ALA A 355 -8.38 27.43 -13.81
N LYS A 356 -8.30 28.50 -14.60
CA LYS A 356 -9.45 29.34 -14.93
C LYS A 356 -10.21 28.84 -16.15
N ASN A 357 -9.60 27.95 -16.95
CA ASN A 357 -10.22 27.37 -18.13
C ASN A 357 -10.40 25.84 -17.97
N LYS A 358 -11.65 25.40 -17.98
CA LYS A 358 -12.05 23.99 -17.89
C LYS A 358 -11.49 23.13 -19.02
N ASP A 359 -11.47 23.62 -20.24
CA ASP A 359 -10.98 22.86 -21.40
C ASP A 359 -9.48 22.59 -21.28
N VAL A 360 -8.73 23.51 -20.67
CA VAL A 360 -7.31 23.30 -20.39
C VAL A 360 -7.10 22.20 -19.37
N LEU A 361 -7.93 22.13 -18.31
CA LEU A 361 -7.87 21.02 -17.35
C LEU A 361 -8.15 19.70 -18.02
N LEU A 362 -9.24 19.61 -18.79
CA LEU A 362 -9.57 18.40 -19.53
C LEU A 362 -8.40 18.00 -20.43
N ASN A 363 -7.88 18.92 -21.25
CA ASN A 363 -6.75 18.63 -22.14
C ASN A 363 -5.48 18.21 -21.39
N LYS A 364 -5.17 18.79 -20.22
CA LYS A 364 -4.02 18.38 -19.39
C LYS A 364 -4.21 17.01 -18.76
N CYS A 365 -5.41 16.66 -18.30
CA CYS A 365 -5.73 15.31 -17.83
C CYS A 365 -5.44 14.25 -18.92
N HIS A 366 -5.60 14.62 -20.21
CA HIS A 366 -5.28 13.76 -21.36
C HIS A 366 -3.78 13.69 -21.72
N ARG A 367 -2.94 14.57 -21.17
CA ARG A 367 -1.49 14.63 -21.46
C ARG A 367 -0.63 13.95 -20.39
N HIS A 368 -1.22 13.52 -19.27
CA HIS A 368 -0.45 12.81 -18.25
C HIS A 368 0.20 11.56 -18.88
N PRO A 369 1.49 11.27 -18.66
CA PRO A 369 2.21 10.17 -19.34
C PRO A 369 1.61 8.76 -19.10
N LEU A 370 0.68 8.64 -18.15
CA LEU A 370 -0.08 7.42 -17.85
C LEU A 370 -1.44 7.33 -18.55
N CYS A 371 -1.92 8.42 -19.14
CA CYS A 371 -3.20 8.54 -19.80
C CYS A 371 -2.97 9.23 -21.14
N ILE A 372 -2.78 8.48 -22.22
CA ILE A 372 -2.91 9.03 -23.57
C ILE A 372 -4.22 8.50 -24.13
N PRO A 373 -5.33 9.24 -24.23
CA PRO A 373 -6.48 8.79 -25.01
C PRO A 373 -6.66 9.60 -26.30
N SER A 374 -6.89 8.85 -27.39
CA SER A 374 -7.54 9.36 -28.60
C SER A 374 -8.99 9.71 -28.26
N LEU A 375 -9.31 11.01 -28.26
CA LEU A 375 -10.66 11.57 -28.05
C LEU A 375 -11.64 11.27 -29.20
N LYS A 376 -11.21 10.59 -30.27
CA LYS A 376 -11.99 10.52 -31.51
C LYS A 376 -13.19 9.56 -31.48
N ASP A 377 -13.33 8.67 -30.51
CA ASP A 377 -14.26 7.55 -30.70
C ASP A 377 -15.51 7.48 -29.82
N LYS A 378 -15.62 8.16 -28.66
CA LYS A 378 -16.89 8.27 -27.89
C LYS A 378 -16.90 9.49 -26.98
N ASP A 379 -18.04 10.19 -26.93
CA ASP A 379 -18.29 11.24 -25.96
C ASP A 379 -18.12 10.69 -24.53
N PRO A 380 -17.36 11.38 -23.66
CA PRO A 380 -17.21 10.94 -22.27
C PRO A 380 -18.58 10.91 -21.58
N GLU A 381 -18.83 9.87 -20.77
CA GLU A 381 -20.03 9.82 -19.93
C GLU A 381 -19.93 10.93 -18.88
N ILE A 382 -20.62 12.05 -19.11
CA ILE A 382 -20.69 13.16 -18.16
C ILE A 382 -21.77 12.85 -17.13
N VAL A 383 -21.37 12.85 -15.87
CA VAL A 383 -22.28 12.68 -14.74
C VAL A 383 -22.30 13.97 -13.93
N VAL A 384 -23.43 14.69 -13.94
CA VAL A 384 -23.63 15.96 -13.22
C VAL A 384 -24.42 15.74 -11.93
N GLY A 385 -23.77 15.84 -10.78
CA GLY A 385 -24.42 15.57 -9.48
C GLY A 385 -24.34 16.74 -8.50
N ASP A 386 -25.31 16.81 -7.59
CA ASP A 386 -25.29 17.76 -6.47
C ASP A 386 -24.10 17.51 -5.55
N LEU A 387 -23.38 18.59 -5.25
CA LEU A 387 -22.24 18.57 -4.34
C LEU A 387 -22.67 18.55 -2.87
N GLU A 388 -22.24 17.51 -2.16
CA GLU A 388 -22.32 17.49 -0.69
C GLU A 388 -21.21 18.32 -0.04
N TRP A 389 -20.11 18.57 -0.77
CA TRP A 389 -18.96 19.33 -0.30
C TRP A 389 -19.08 20.78 -0.73
N LYS A 390 -18.73 21.70 0.17
CA LYS A 390 -18.80 23.14 -0.11
C LYS A 390 -17.61 23.65 -0.91
N ASN A 391 -16.43 23.02 -0.77
CA ASN A 391 -15.19 23.46 -1.38
C ASN A 391 -14.14 22.33 -1.44
N MET A 392 -12.98 22.62 -2.03
CA MET A 392 -11.92 21.63 -2.26
C MET A 392 -11.26 21.15 -0.96
N ASN A 393 -11.19 22.00 0.06
CA ASN A 393 -10.71 21.61 1.39
C ASN A 393 -11.56 20.47 1.97
N GLU A 394 -12.89 20.56 1.88
CA GLU A 394 -13.80 19.51 2.36
C GLU A 394 -13.66 18.21 1.56
N VAL A 395 -13.48 18.30 0.24
CA VAL A 395 -13.24 17.12 -0.63
C VAL A 395 -11.94 16.43 -0.21
N MET A 396 -10.86 17.19 -0.04
CA MET A 396 -9.56 16.66 0.34
C MET A 396 -9.58 16.06 1.75
N GLU A 397 -10.26 16.70 2.69
CA GLU A 397 -10.48 16.13 4.02
C GLU A 397 -11.26 14.83 3.97
N TYR A 398 -12.33 14.76 3.17
CA TYR A 398 -13.13 13.55 3.01
C TYR A 398 -12.29 12.41 2.42
N LEU A 399 -11.50 12.66 1.38
CA LEU A 399 -10.63 11.67 0.75
C LEU A 399 -9.56 11.14 1.72
N CYS A 400 -9.07 12.00 2.61
CA CYS A 400 -8.18 11.61 3.69
C CYS A 400 -8.91 10.79 4.77
N LYS A 401 -10.14 11.15 5.14
CA LYS A 401 -10.92 10.56 6.25
C LYS A 401 -11.63 9.24 5.93
N LYS A 402 -12.01 8.93 4.67
CA LYS A 402 -12.88 7.77 4.29
C LYS A 402 -12.30 6.37 4.58
N LYS A 403 -11.19 6.29 5.32
CA LYS A 403 -10.49 5.05 5.67
C LYS A 403 -11.09 4.25 6.81
N LYS A 404 -12.18 4.72 7.43
CA LYS A 404 -12.78 4.12 8.63
C LYS A 404 -13.48 2.77 8.42
N ASN A 405 -13.71 2.27 7.19
CA ASN A 405 -14.77 1.26 7.00
C ASN A 405 -14.47 -0.08 6.31
N LYS A 406 -13.23 -0.48 5.96
CA LYS A 406 -12.93 -1.88 5.54
C LYS A 406 -11.49 -2.32 5.82
N ASN A 407 -11.33 -3.61 6.17
CA ASN A 407 -10.10 -4.38 6.42
C ASN A 407 -9.09 -4.47 5.24
N SER A 408 -8.97 -3.44 4.40
CA SER A 408 -8.05 -3.47 3.26
C SER A 408 -6.63 -3.11 3.71
N ARG A 409 -5.71 -4.08 3.60
CA ARG A 409 -4.27 -3.96 3.94
C ARG A 409 -3.47 -3.03 2.98
N HIS A 410 -4.10 -2.60 1.89
CA HIS A 410 -3.71 -1.58 0.90
C HIS A 410 -3.84 -0.09 1.32
N LEU A 411 -2.89 0.48 2.05
CA LEU A 411 -2.87 1.90 2.46
C LEU A 411 -2.43 2.87 1.35
N ASN A 412 -3.21 3.04 0.28
CA ASN A 412 -3.00 4.14 -0.67
C ASN A 412 -3.95 5.28 -0.33
N LEU A 413 -3.46 6.28 0.42
CA LEU A 413 -4.12 7.58 0.53
C LEU A 413 -4.32 8.11 -0.89
N LEU A 414 -5.56 8.48 -1.22
CA LEU A 414 -5.97 9.06 -2.51
C LEU A 414 -5.85 8.15 -3.76
N GLY A 415 -5.71 6.83 -3.60
CA GLY A 415 -5.67 5.95 -4.77
C GLY A 415 -6.98 5.91 -5.57
N ILE A 416 -6.90 5.56 -6.86
CA ILE A 416 -8.01 5.35 -7.83
C ILE A 416 -9.30 4.83 -7.17
N LYS A 417 -9.20 3.84 -6.28
CA LYS A 417 -10.35 3.23 -5.59
C LYS A 417 -11.22 4.24 -4.82
N HIS A 418 -10.62 5.29 -4.25
CA HIS A 418 -11.34 6.30 -3.47
C HIS A 418 -12.15 7.23 -4.38
N ILE A 419 -11.53 7.69 -5.47
CA ILE A 419 -12.19 8.52 -6.49
C ILE A 419 -13.29 7.71 -7.18
N SER A 420 -13.05 6.44 -7.52
CA SER A 420 -14.11 5.55 -8.02
C SER A 420 -15.23 5.34 -7.00
N SER A 421 -14.90 5.22 -5.72
CA SER A 421 -15.92 5.09 -4.66
C SER A 421 -16.74 6.38 -4.49
N LEU A 422 -16.10 7.53 -4.67
CA LEU A 422 -16.75 8.84 -4.65
C LEU A 422 -17.72 8.97 -5.84
N TYR A 423 -17.24 8.66 -7.04
CA TYR A 423 -18.03 8.62 -8.27
C TYR A 423 -19.25 7.71 -8.14
N ASN A 424 -19.05 6.48 -7.65
CA ASN A 424 -20.14 5.52 -7.45
C ASN A 424 -21.17 5.99 -6.43
N LYS A 425 -20.76 6.76 -5.41
CA LYS A 425 -21.68 7.36 -4.44
C LYS A 425 -22.58 8.39 -5.12
N ILE A 426 -21.98 9.28 -5.91
CA ILE A 426 -22.70 10.32 -6.67
C ILE A 426 -23.66 9.69 -7.68
N LYS A 427 -23.17 8.73 -8.48
CA LYS A 427 -23.96 7.99 -9.47
C LYS A 427 -25.15 7.24 -8.85
N LYS A 428 -24.97 6.66 -7.66
CA LYS A 428 -26.05 5.97 -6.95
C LYS A 428 -27.14 6.94 -6.47
N LYS A 429 -26.76 8.14 -6.00
CA LYS A 429 -27.70 9.16 -5.53
C LYS A 429 -28.61 9.65 -6.66
N GLN A 430 -28.03 9.97 -7.82
CA GLN A 430 -28.79 10.36 -9.01
C GLN A 430 -29.80 9.31 -9.47
N ARG A 431 -29.40 8.03 -9.47
CA ARG A 431 -30.34 6.95 -9.82
C ARG A 431 -31.49 6.85 -8.82
N GLY A 432 -31.22 7.08 -7.54
CA GLY A 432 -32.25 7.13 -6.51
C GLY A 432 -33.23 8.29 -6.73
N GLU A 433 -32.72 9.47 -7.06
CA GLU A 433 -33.54 10.67 -7.34
C GLU A 433 -34.36 10.53 -8.63
N GLN A 434 -33.80 9.94 -9.69
CA GLN A 434 -34.53 9.62 -10.92
C GLN A 434 -35.65 8.61 -10.67
N TYR A 435 -35.42 7.59 -9.83
CA TYR A 435 -36.46 6.64 -9.45
C TYR A 435 -37.58 7.30 -8.64
N ILE A 436 -37.26 8.22 -7.73
CA ILE A 436 -38.27 8.95 -6.95
C ILE A 436 -39.09 9.88 -7.85
N GLN A 437 -38.47 10.58 -8.81
CA GLN A 437 -39.20 11.41 -9.77
C GLN A 437 -40.11 10.59 -10.69
N LEU A 438 -39.68 9.39 -11.13
CA LEU A 438 -40.53 8.48 -11.89
C LEU A 438 -41.71 7.94 -11.07
N VAL A 439 -41.52 7.68 -9.77
CA VAL A 439 -42.58 7.16 -8.88
C VAL A 439 -43.58 8.24 -8.46
N VAL A 440 -43.20 9.53 -8.46
CA VAL A 440 -44.11 10.66 -8.18
C VAL A 440 -44.93 11.08 -9.42
N HIS A 441 -44.65 10.50 -10.59
CA HIS A 441 -45.39 10.76 -11.84
C HIS A 441 -46.19 9.55 -12.35
N VAL A 442 -46.33 8.52 -11.52
CA VAL A 442 -47.27 7.41 -11.69
C VAL A 442 -48.28 7.50 -10.55
#